data_AF-I3EHV0-F1
#
_entry.id   AF-I3EHV0-F1
#
_cell.length_a   1.000
_cell.length_b   1.000
_cell.length_c   1.000
_cell.angle_alpha   90.00
_cell.angle_beta   90.00
_cell.angle_gamma   90.00
#
_symmetry.space_group_name_H-M   'P 1'
#
loop_
_entity.id
_entity.type
_entity.pdbx_description
1 polymer ?
#
loop_
_entity_poly.entity_id
_entity_poly.type
_entity_poly.pdbx_seq_one_letter_code
_entity_poly.pdbx_strand_id
1 'polypeptide(L)'
;MKNPENFHPSVSKETRPLPILRDILYCTALAGKALIQDEFSSCFQQKETKAEFTVSYGWSMFCRYSLILPLRLPATLVILLFYSTLIILSRVVLRGIGSNLLLKLACKGLLWAMGVQVKHYGNKKKPDYPHVYIANHTTYMDYIILSSHRFAHSVIAQRQDGFMSMLLKLVSGSVQFERKIKANRNEVKEEIRKLAQNASIIVFPEGTCVNNEYTVMFQKGAFELGVPVCPVAIKYNKSLGDPYWNTKKQSFTKYFIYLITRWRTEVSVWWLPPMKAEENESAAEFATRVKKLISEKAGLKNLVWNGYLKHCKSPEEMKEIKRWGDQLTPTLLPEAARKSSIDG
;
A
#
# COMPACT_ATOMS: atom_id res chain seq x y z
N MET A 1 66.67 -27.56 -41.40
CA MET A 1 66.51 -26.10 -41.30
C MET A 1 65.38 -25.66 -42.24
N LYS A 2 64.46 -24.86 -41.72
CA LYS A 2 63.57 -23.87 -42.38
C LYS A 2 62.44 -24.33 -43.33
N ASN A 3 61.25 -24.37 -42.71
CA ASN A 3 59.92 -23.86 -43.07
C ASN A 3 59.54 -23.59 -44.56
N PRO A 4 58.36 -24.08 -45.02
CA PRO A 4 57.73 -23.71 -46.29
C PRO A 4 56.79 -22.51 -46.13
N GLU A 5 56.91 -21.50 -46.99
CA GLU A 5 55.94 -20.41 -47.07
C GLU A 5 54.88 -20.64 -48.16
N ASN A 6 53.64 -20.71 -47.68
CA ASN A 6 52.46 -19.99 -48.18
C ASN A 6 51.96 -20.26 -49.62
N PHE A 7 51.05 -21.24 -49.70
CA PHE A 7 49.92 -21.23 -50.63
C PHE A 7 48.73 -20.53 -49.92
N HIS A 8 48.24 -19.42 -50.48
CA HIS A 8 46.93 -18.87 -50.11
C HIS A 8 45.81 -19.76 -50.67
N PRO A 9 44.67 -19.87 -49.94
CA PRO A 9 43.46 -19.32 -50.53
C PRO A 9 42.51 -18.64 -49.54
N SER A 10 41.73 -17.72 -50.11
CA SER A 10 40.55 -17.00 -49.61
C SER A 10 39.80 -17.60 -48.41
N VAL A 11 39.57 -16.76 -47.39
CA VAL A 11 38.47 -16.94 -46.43
C VAL A 11 37.60 -15.67 -46.42
N SER A 12 36.31 -15.93 -46.54
CA SER A 12 35.15 -15.07 -46.67
C SER A 12 35.08 -13.86 -45.73
N LYS A 13 34.50 -12.77 -46.27
CA LYS A 13 33.82 -11.72 -45.50
C LYS A 13 32.76 -12.36 -44.58
N GLU A 14 32.99 -12.35 -43.27
CA GLU A 14 31.91 -12.30 -42.29
C GLU A 14 32.14 -11.12 -41.36
N THR A 15 31.58 -9.98 -41.75
CA THR A 15 31.26 -8.88 -40.84
C THR A 15 30.37 -9.42 -39.72
N ARG A 16 30.88 -9.54 -38.49
CA ARG A 16 30.04 -9.78 -37.30
C ARG A 16 29.37 -8.46 -36.88
N PRO A 17 28.04 -8.27 -37.02
CA PRO A 17 27.36 -7.10 -36.49
C PRO A 17 26.86 -7.44 -35.08
N LEU A 18 27.76 -7.59 -34.11
CA LEU A 18 27.40 -7.97 -32.74
C LEU A 18 27.73 -6.96 -31.61
N PRO A 19 28.48 -5.85 -31.81
CA PRO A 19 28.57 -4.79 -30.80
C PRO A 19 27.27 -3.99 -30.73
N ILE A 20 26.71 -3.61 -31.88
CA ILE A 20 25.54 -2.72 -31.96
C ILE A 20 24.28 -3.39 -31.38
N LEU A 21 24.03 -4.66 -31.69
CA LEU A 21 22.87 -5.37 -31.14
C LEU A 21 22.97 -5.53 -29.61
N ARG A 22 24.18 -5.78 -29.10
CA ARG A 22 24.47 -5.85 -27.66
C ARG A 22 24.27 -4.49 -26.98
N ASP A 23 24.77 -3.41 -27.60
CA ASP A 23 24.63 -2.06 -27.08
C ASP A 23 23.16 -1.60 -27.12
N ILE A 24 22.42 -1.94 -28.18
CA ILE A 24 20.98 -1.70 -28.28
C ILE A 24 20.23 -2.47 -27.18
N LEU A 25 20.53 -3.75 -26.98
CA LEU A 25 19.89 -4.57 -25.95
C LEU A 25 20.22 -4.06 -24.53
N TYR A 26 21.46 -3.62 -24.31
CA TYR A 26 21.90 -3.04 -23.06
C TYR A 26 21.24 -1.68 -22.79
N CYS A 27 21.16 -0.80 -23.79
CA CYS A 27 20.48 0.48 -23.72
C CYS A 27 18.97 0.31 -23.52
N THR A 28 18.32 -0.64 -24.19
CA THR A 28 16.89 -0.95 -23.97
C THR A 28 16.66 -1.55 -22.59
N ALA A 29 17.55 -2.40 -22.09
CA ALA A 29 17.47 -2.92 -20.72
C ALA A 29 17.66 -1.81 -19.68
N LEU A 30 18.61 -0.88 -19.89
CA LEU A 30 18.81 0.28 -19.02
C LEU A 30 17.63 1.25 -19.07
N ALA A 31 17.10 1.52 -20.26
CA ALA A 31 15.91 2.36 -20.44
C ALA A 31 14.69 1.73 -19.77
N GLY A 32 14.47 0.43 -19.97
CA GLY A 32 13.43 -0.33 -19.29
C GLY A 32 13.59 -0.26 -17.77
N LYS A 33 14.81 -0.45 -17.26
CA LYS A 33 15.11 -0.33 -15.82
C LYS A 33 14.83 1.07 -15.28
N ALA A 34 15.21 2.11 -16.02
CA ALA A 34 14.98 3.50 -15.64
C ALA A 34 13.47 3.82 -15.58
N LEU A 35 12.71 3.39 -16.59
CA LEU A 35 11.25 3.52 -16.63
C LEU A 35 10.58 2.81 -15.45
N ILE A 36 10.97 1.57 -15.16
CA ILE A 36 10.46 0.79 -14.03
C ILE A 36 10.74 1.51 -12.70
N GLN A 37 11.96 2.03 -12.53
CA GLN A 37 12.35 2.72 -11.31
C GLN A 37 11.58 4.05 -11.16
N ASP A 38 11.31 4.75 -12.25
CA ASP A 38 10.56 6.00 -12.27
C ASP A 38 9.08 5.78 -11.90
N GLU A 39 8.41 4.80 -12.51
CA GLU A 39 7.04 4.43 -12.15
C GLU A 39 6.91 3.99 -10.69
N PHE A 40 7.85 3.17 -10.23
CA PHE A 40 7.89 2.71 -8.86
C PHE A 40 8.07 3.88 -7.87
N SER A 41 9.01 4.79 -8.17
CA SER A 41 9.28 5.94 -7.31
C SER A 41 8.08 6.88 -7.26
N SER A 42 7.42 7.08 -8.40
CA SER A 42 6.22 7.91 -8.54
C SER A 42 5.08 7.49 -7.60
N CYS A 43 4.95 6.19 -7.29
CA CYS A 43 3.95 5.68 -6.35
C CYS A 43 4.10 6.20 -4.91
N PHE A 44 5.31 6.64 -4.54
CA PHE A 44 5.67 7.04 -3.18
C PHE A 44 6.05 8.52 -3.07
N GLN A 45 5.83 9.29 -4.13
CA GLN A 45 5.98 10.73 -4.11
C GLN A 45 4.68 11.38 -3.65
N GLN A 46 4.82 12.34 -2.74
CA GLN A 46 3.73 13.23 -2.37
C GLN A 46 3.60 14.28 -3.46
N LYS A 47 2.37 14.69 -3.80
CA LYS A 47 2.16 15.76 -4.77
C LYS A 47 2.76 17.05 -4.22
N GLU A 48 3.83 17.53 -4.86
CA GLU A 48 4.45 18.81 -4.50
C GLU A 48 3.57 19.95 -5.00
N THR A 49 2.91 20.65 -4.07
CA THR A 49 2.35 21.96 -4.37
C THR A 49 3.50 22.96 -4.33
N LYS A 50 4.01 23.36 -5.50
CA LYS A 50 4.86 24.55 -5.61
C LYS A 50 4.03 25.75 -5.18
N ALA A 51 4.20 26.18 -3.94
CA ALA A 51 3.54 27.37 -3.43
C ALA A 51 4.49 28.54 -3.64
N GLU A 52 4.18 29.39 -4.60
CA GLU A 52 4.78 30.72 -4.65
C GLU A 52 4.30 31.51 -3.43
N PHE A 53 5.21 32.22 -2.76
CA PHE A 53 4.88 32.98 -1.56
C PHE A 53 4.03 34.19 -1.96
N THR A 54 2.72 33.99 -1.90
CA THR A 54 1.70 34.99 -2.19
C THR A 54 1.04 35.46 -0.88
N VAL A 55 0.46 36.65 -0.89
CA VAL A 55 -0.30 37.16 0.28
C VAL A 55 -1.42 36.20 0.67
N SER A 56 -2.09 35.58 -0.32
CA SER A 56 -3.12 34.57 -0.08
C SER A 56 -2.56 33.30 0.56
N TYR A 57 -1.34 32.88 0.20
CA TYR A 57 -0.64 31.78 0.87
C TYR A 57 -0.31 32.12 2.33
N GLY A 58 0.23 33.32 2.57
CA GLY A 58 0.51 33.82 3.92
C GLY A 58 -0.74 33.88 4.80
N TRP A 59 -1.84 34.43 4.27
CA TRP A 59 -3.14 34.44 4.94
C TRP A 59 -3.68 33.05 5.24
N SER A 60 -3.58 32.12 4.27
CA SER A 60 -3.94 30.72 4.48
C SER A 60 -3.12 30.10 5.62
N MET A 61 -1.81 30.35 5.68
CA MET A 61 -0.97 29.86 6.78
C MET A 61 -1.41 30.45 8.12
N PHE A 62 -1.65 31.76 8.19
CA PHE A 62 -2.19 32.39 9.39
C PHE A 62 -3.50 31.73 9.85
N CYS A 63 -4.50 31.59 8.97
CA CYS A 63 -5.76 30.93 9.33
C CYS A 63 -5.55 29.49 9.81
N ARG A 64 -4.65 28.73 9.17
CA ARG A 64 -4.39 27.32 9.53
C ARG A 64 -3.80 27.17 10.92
N TYR A 65 -2.82 27.99 11.27
CA TYR A 65 -2.09 27.85 12.52
C TYR A 65 -2.69 28.69 13.67
N SER A 66 -3.34 29.81 13.37
CA SER A 66 -3.92 30.70 14.39
C SER A 66 -5.40 30.47 14.65
N LEU A 67 -6.15 29.85 13.73
CA LEU A 67 -7.59 29.59 13.90
C LEU A 67 -7.92 28.09 13.90
N ILE A 68 -7.52 27.38 12.85
CA ILE A 68 -7.91 25.97 12.65
C ILE A 68 -7.22 25.04 13.64
N LEU A 69 -5.89 25.15 13.76
CA LEU A 69 -5.10 24.31 14.66
C LEU A 69 -5.53 24.43 16.13
N PRO A 70 -5.65 25.63 16.74
CA PRO A 70 -6.02 25.75 18.14
C PRO A 70 -7.46 25.29 18.42
N LEU A 71 -8.34 25.27 17.41
CA LEU A 71 -9.67 24.69 17.56
C LEU A 71 -9.66 23.16 17.43
N ARG A 72 -9.01 22.64 16.38
CA ARG A 72 -9.09 21.21 16.02
C ARG A 72 -8.19 20.32 16.85
N LEU A 73 -7.00 20.78 17.25
CA LEU A 73 -6.08 19.97 18.04
C LEU A 73 -6.69 19.60 19.40
N PRO A 74 -7.20 20.56 20.22
CA PRO A 74 -7.86 20.22 21.47
C PRO A 74 -9.10 19.36 21.25
N ALA A 75 -9.95 19.68 20.26
CA ALA A 75 -11.13 18.88 19.95
C ALA A 75 -10.79 17.42 19.63
N THR A 76 -9.74 17.20 18.82
CA THR A 76 -9.27 15.85 18.47
C THR A 76 -8.74 15.11 19.69
N LEU A 77 -7.97 15.77 20.55
CA LEU A 77 -7.43 15.19 21.78
C LEU A 77 -8.54 14.84 22.79
N VAL A 78 -9.51 15.73 22.99
CA VAL A 78 -10.66 15.51 23.89
C VAL A 78 -11.49 14.32 23.41
N ILE A 79 -11.83 14.26 22.13
CA ILE A 79 -12.57 13.13 21.55
C ILE A 79 -11.78 11.83 21.72
N LEU A 80 -10.48 11.85 21.43
CA LEU A 80 -9.63 10.68 21.58
C LEU A 80 -9.61 10.16 23.02
N LEU A 81 -9.35 11.05 23.99
CA LEU A 81 -9.30 10.71 25.41
C LEU A 81 -10.66 10.21 25.91
N PHE A 82 -11.73 10.95 25.63
CA PHE A 82 -13.09 10.59 26.03
C PHE A 82 -13.49 9.19 25.54
N TYR A 83 -13.37 8.92 24.24
CA TYR A 83 -13.77 7.62 23.71
C TYR A 83 -12.81 6.50 24.08
N SER A 84 -11.51 6.75 24.19
CA SER A 84 -10.57 5.73 24.66
C SER A 84 -10.89 5.29 26.09
N THR A 85 -11.18 6.23 26.99
CA THR A 85 -11.62 5.91 28.36
C THR A 85 -12.93 5.12 28.36
N LEU A 86 -13.92 5.50 27.56
CA LEU A 86 -15.18 4.74 27.46
C LEU A 86 -14.99 3.34 26.90
N ILE A 87 -14.13 3.16 25.90
CA ILE A 87 -13.81 1.84 25.33
C ILE A 87 -13.11 0.97 26.37
N ILE A 88 -12.14 1.52 27.11
CA ILE A 88 -11.44 0.80 28.17
C ILE A 88 -12.43 0.40 29.28
N LEU A 89 -13.28 1.33 29.73
CA LEU A 89 -14.32 1.07 30.73
C LEU A 89 -15.30 -0.01 30.26
N SER A 90 -15.80 0.09 29.03
CA SER A 90 -16.67 -0.93 28.42
C SER A 90 -16.02 -2.30 28.41
N ARG A 91 -14.71 -2.40 28.15
CA ARG A 91 -14.00 -3.69 28.11
C ARG A 91 -13.72 -4.27 29.49
N VAL A 92 -13.29 -3.44 30.43
CA VAL A 92 -12.92 -3.88 31.78
C VAL A 92 -14.16 -4.17 32.62
N VAL A 93 -15.16 -3.29 32.59
CA VAL A 93 -16.35 -3.37 33.45
C VAL A 93 -17.50 -4.08 32.75
N LEU A 94 -17.82 -3.69 31.51
CA LEU A 94 -18.98 -4.21 30.77
C LEU A 94 -18.63 -5.41 29.87
N ARG A 95 -17.47 -6.05 30.07
CA ARG A 95 -16.98 -7.21 29.30
C ARG A 95 -17.04 -7.00 27.78
N GLY A 96 -16.86 -5.76 27.32
CA GLY A 96 -16.80 -5.39 25.90
C GLY A 96 -18.14 -5.05 25.25
N ILE A 97 -19.26 -5.07 26.00
CA ILE A 97 -20.58 -4.70 25.49
C ILE A 97 -20.55 -3.24 25.00
N GLY A 98 -20.96 -3.01 23.75
CA GLY A 98 -21.01 -1.68 23.15
C GLY A 98 -19.67 -1.12 22.66
N SER A 99 -18.55 -1.79 22.90
CA SER A 99 -17.21 -1.31 22.51
C SER A 99 -17.07 -1.01 21.00
N ASN A 100 -17.68 -1.83 20.14
CA ASN A 100 -17.68 -1.61 18.69
C ASN A 100 -18.48 -0.37 18.27
N LEU A 101 -19.57 -0.07 18.98
CA LEU A 101 -20.34 1.15 18.74
C LEU A 101 -19.55 2.37 19.19
N LEU A 102 -18.92 2.32 20.37
CA LEU A 102 -18.04 3.37 20.87
C LEU A 102 -16.88 3.63 19.91
N LEU A 103 -16.25 2.57 19.39
CA LEU A 103 -15.17 2.69 18.40
C LEU A 103 -15.66 3.35 17.10
N LYS A 104 -16.83 2.98 16.59
CA LYS A 104 -17.45 3.63 15.42
C LYS A 104 -17.66 5.13 15.68
N LEU A 105 -18.21 5.48 16.85
CA LEU A 105 -18.46 6.87 17.23
C LEU A 105 -17.15 7.64 17.42
N ALA A 106 -16.13 7.02 18.01
CA ALA A 106 -14.79 7.58 18.12
C ALA A 106 -14.20 7.90 16.75
N CYS A 107 -14.23 6.94 15.81
CA CYS A 107 -13.77 7.17 14.45
C CYS A 107 -14.53 8.31 13.77
N LYS A 108 -15.87 8.35 13.90
CA LYS A 108 -16.69 9.42 13.32
C LYS A 108 -16.38 10.79 13.94
N GLY A 109 -16.21 10.87 15.26
CA GLY A 109 -15.85 12.09 15.98
C GLY A 109 -14.46 12.60 15.61
N LEU A 110 -13.47 11.71 15.49
CA LEU A 110 -12.12 12.05 15.06
C LEU A 110 -12.11 12.63 13.65
N LEU A 111 -12.82 12.01 12.69
CA LEU A 111 -12.92 12.54 11.33
C LEU A 111 -13.57 13.92 11.30
N TRP A 112 -14.62 14.12 12.09
CA TRP A 112 -15.27 15.42 12.22
C TRP A 112 -14.31 16.49 12.77
N ALA A 113 -13.61 16.21 13.86
CA ALA A 113 -12.65 17.14 14.46
C ALA A 113 -11.47 17.46 13.54
N MET A 114 -11.05 16.49 12.71
CA MET A 114 -9.97 16.66 11.74
C MET A 114 -10.44 17.36 10.44
N GLY A 115 -11.73 17.70 10.29
CA GLY A 115 -12.28 18.34 9.08
C GLY A 115 -12.31 17.42 7.86
N VAL A 116 -12.54 16.12 8.08
CA VAL A 116 -12.56 15.10 7.04
C VAL A 116 -13.99 14.84 6.61
N GLN A 117 -14.25 15.02 5.31
CA GLN A 117 -15.55 14.75 4.72
C GLN A 117 -15.49 13.48 3.87
N VAL A 118 -16.27 12.49 4.29
CA VAL A 118 -16.36 11.19 3.62
C VAL A 118 -17.65 11.11 2.81
N LYS A 119 -17.54 10.82 1.51
CA LYS A 119 -18.67 10.45 0.65
C LYS A 119 -18.64 8.95 0.45
N HIS A 120 -19.73 8.27 0.81
CA HIS A 120 -19.87 6.83 0.61
C HIS A 120 -20.77 6.53 -0.58
N TYR A 121 -20.33 5.60 -1.41
CA TYR A 121 -21.06 5.09 -2.56
C TYR A 121 -21.23 3.58 -2.41
N GLY A 122 -22.36 3.05 -2.88
CA GLY A 122 -22.74 1.66 -2.62
C GLY A 122 -23.17 1.44 -1.17
N ASN A 123 -23.32 0.18 -0.78
CA ASN A 123 -23.82 -0.18 0.55
C ASN A 123 -22.80 -1.03 1.31
N LYS A 124 -22.34 -0.53 2.46
CA LYS A 124 -21.55 -1.29 3.42
C LYS A 124 -22.47 -2.26 4.17
N LYS A 125 -22.69 -3.43 3.58
CA LYS A 125 -23.43 -4.54 4.22
C LYS A 125 -22.46 -5.37 5.05
N LYS A 126 -22.93 -5.97 6.14
CA LYS A 126 -22.22 -7.02 6.85
C LYS A 126 -22.78 -8.38 6.39
N PRO A 127 -22.09 -9.11 5.50
CA PRO A 127 -22.53 -10.45 5.12
C PRO A 127 -22.67 -11.39 6.33
N ASP A 128 -23.63 -12.31 6.25
CA ASP A 128 -23.91 -13.35 7.26
C ASP A 128 -22.98 -14.58 7.12
N TYR A 129 -21.99 -14.50 6.23
CA TYR A 129 -20.96 -15.51 6.04
C TYR A 129 -19.58 -14.91 6.33
N PRO A 130 -18.56 -15.73 6.66
CA PRO A 130 -17.20 -15.24 6.90
C PRO A 130 -16.66 -14.49 5.69
N HIS A 131 -16.14 -13.28 5.89
CA HIS A 131 -15.67 -12.40 4.79
C HIS A 131 -14.56 -11.46 5.26
N VAL A 132 -13.81 -10.89 4.30
CA VAL A 132 -12.77 -9.90 4.56
C VAL A 132 -12.95 -8.68 3.66
N TYR A 133 -12.88 -7.48 4.23
CA TYR A 133 -12.84 -6.24 3.46
C TYR A 133 -11.43 -5.97 2.97
N ILE A 134 -11.30 -5.63 1.69
CA ILE A 134 -10.02 -5.32 1.07
C ILE A 134 -10.06 -3.91 0.51
N ALA A 135 -9.12 -3.07 0.92
CA ALA A 135 -9.03 -1.69 0.46
C ALA A 135 -7.62 -1.29 0.05
N ASN A 136 -7.51 -0.36 -0.91
CA ASN A 136 -6.25 0.33 -1.18
C ASN A 136 -5.84 1.21 0.02
N HIS A 137 -4.54 1.49 0.16
CA HIS A 137 -3.99 2.11 1.38
C HIS A 137 -3.14 3.34 1.09
N THR A 138 -3.50 4.48 1.66
CA THR A 138 -2.83 5.78 1.47
C THR A 138 -2.38 6.41 2.77
N THR A 139 -3.11 6.19 3.86
CA THR A 139 -2.85 6.82 5.15
C THR A 139 -3.40 6.00 6.31
N TYR A 140 -2.87 6.21 7.52
CA TYR A 140 -3.49 5.74 8.76
C TYR A 140 -4.96 6.14 8.92
N MET A 141 -5.40 7.24 8.29
CA MET A 141 -6.81 7.64 8.32
C MET A 141 -7.74 6.65 7.61
N ASP A 142 -7.24 5.82 6.67
CA ASP A 142 -8.08 4.90 5.90
C ASP A 142 -8.90 3.98 6.83
N TYR A 143 -8.26 3.46 7.88
CA TYR A 143 -8.95 2.64 8.87
C TYR A 143 -10.05 3.42 9.60
N ILE A 144 -9.76 4.66 10.02
CA ILE A 144 -10.73 5.52 10.72
C ILE A 144 -11.92 5.82 9.81
N ILE A 145 -11.66 6.15 8.54
CA ILE A 145 -12.67 6.42 7.51
C ILE A 145 -13.60 5.23 7.36
N LEU A 146 -13.05 4.04 7.15
CA LEU A 146 -13.84 2.85 6.88
C LEU A 146 -14.61 2.37 8.11
N SER A 147 -14.04 2.50 9.31
CA SER A 147 -14.68 2.10 10.58
C SER A 147 -15.69 3.13 11.12
N SER A 148 -15.73 4.35 10.57
CA SER A 148 -16.72 5.37 10.94
C SER A 148 -18.12 5.13 10.34
N HIS A 149 -18.23 4.30 9.30
CA HIS A 149 -19.47 4.10 8.54
C HIS A 149 -20.16 2.78 8.89
N ARG A 150 -21.43 2.84 9.33
CA ARG A 150 -22.31 1.72 9.77
C ARG A 150 -21.79 0.92 10.98
N PHE A 151 -20.62 0.31 10.88
CA PHE A 151 -19.96 -0.50 11.92
C PHE A 151 -18.43 -0.36 11.85
N ALA A 152 -17.75 -0.61 12.98
CA ALA A 152 -16.29 -0.64 13.05
C ALA A 152 -15.74 -2.01 12.61
N HIS A 153 -14.51 -2.03 12.10
CA HIS A 153 -13.83 -3.26 11.69
C HIS A 153 -12.80 -3.71 12.73
N SER A 154 -12.52 -5.00 12.74
CA SER A 154 -11.24 -5.51 13.24
C SER A 154 -10.18 -5.31 12.17
N VAL A 155 -8.94 -4.99 12.56
CA VAL A 155 -7.85 -4.78 11.59
C VAL A 155 -6.70 -5.72 11.89
N ILE A 156 -6.13 -6.26 10.83
CA ILE A 156 -4.86 -6.96 10.89
C ILE A 156 -3.79 -5.94 10.58
N ALA A 157 -2.94 -5.69 11.55
CA ALA A 157 -1.83 -4.78 11.38
C ALA A 157 -0.53 -5.44 11.80
N GLN A 158 0.55 -4.96 11.23
CA GLN A 158 1.85 -5.29 11.75
C GLN A 158 2.04 -4.64 13.12
N ARG A 159 2.65 -5.38 14.06
CA ARG A 159 3.10 -4.83 15.34
C ARG A 159 4.04 -3.65 15.06
N GLN A 160 3.63 -2.49 15.58
CA GLN A 160 4.40 -1.27 15.63
C GLN A 160 4.53 -0.90 17.11
N ASP A 161 5.62 -0.22 17.47
CA ASP A 161 5.82 0.27 18.83
C ASP A 161 5.26 1.69 18.99
N GLY A 162 5.03 2.10 20.24
CA GLY A 162 4.60 3.45 20.59
C GLY A 162 3.10 3.73 20.44
N PHE A 163 2.76 4.99 20.20
CA PHE A 163 1.40 5.52 20.29
C PHE A 163 0.40 4.81 19.36
N MET A 164 0.79 4.49 18.12
CA MET A 164 -0.07 3.77 17.18
C MET A 164 -0.42 2.36 17.67
N SER A 165 0.49 1.70 18.40
CA SER A 165 0.23 0.41 19.04
C SER A 165 -0.83 0.53 20.13
N MET A 166 -0.74 1.59 20.95
CA MET A 166 -1.71 1.87 22.00
C MET A 166 -3.11 2.09 21.43
N LEU A 167 -3.22 2.88 20.35
CA LEU A 167 -4.49 3.08 19.66
C LEU A 167 -5.04 1.80 19.05
N LEU A 168 -4.17 0.97 18.47
CA LEU A 168 -4.58 -0.30 17.89
C LEU A 168 -5.15 -1.25 18.94
N LYS A 169 -4.61 -1.25 20.17
CA LYS A 169 -5.20 -2.02 21.28
C LYS A 169 -6.64 -1.62 21.59
N LEU A 170 -7.08 -0.41 21.27
CA LEU A 170 -8.48 0.02 21.44
C LEU A 170 -9.42 -0.54 20.35
N VAL A 171 -8.87 -1.10 19.27
CA VAL A 171 -9.65 -1.77 18.22
C VAL A 171 -10.04 -3.16 18.70
N SER A 172 -11.31 -3.52 18.57
CA SER A 172 -11.80 -4.83 19.02
C SER A 172 -11.39 -5.92 18.04
N GLY A 173 -10.79 -7.00 18.53
CA GLY A 173 -10.36 -8.13 17.70
C GLY A 173 -9.23 -7.81 16.72
N SER A 174 -8.45 -6.75 16.94
CA SER A 174 -7.27 -6.49 16.12
C SER A 174 -6.16 -7.48 16.44
N VAL A 175 -5.56 -8.07 15.41
CA VAL A 175 -4.39 -8.93 15.56
C VAL A 175 -3.15 -8.18 15.10
N GLN A 176 -2.13 -8.19 15.96
CA GLN A 176 -0.83 -7.60 15.67
C GLN A 176 0.18 -8.71 15.34
N PHE A 177 0.76 -8.68 14.14
CA PHE A 177 1.77 -9.68 13.73
C PHE A 177 3.18 -9.08 13.63
N GLU A 178 4.19 -9.86 14.00
CA GLU A 178 5.60 -9.46 13.86
C GLU A 178 6.17 -9.85 12.49
N ARG A 179 6.93 -8.95 11.86
CA ARG A 179 7.56 -9.18 10.53
C ARG A 179 8.61 -10.29 10.52
N LYS A 180 9.21 -10.63 11.67
CA LYS A 180 10.44 -11.42 11.75
C LYS A 180 10.24 -12.93 11.81
N ILE A 181 9.03 -13.42 12.06
CA ILE A 181 8.78 -14.87 12.23
C ILE A 181 8.04 -15.40 11.00
N LYS A 182 8.80 -15.87 10.00
CA LYS A 182 8.25 -16.54 8.80
C LYS A 182 7.52 -17.86 9.14
N ALA A 183 7.70 -18.41 10.35
CA ALA A 183 7.18 -19.71 10.77
C ALA A 183 5.65 -19.76 10.95
N ASN A 184 4.97 -18.65 11.25
CA ASN A 184 3.55 -18.68 11.66
C ASN A 184 2.54 -18.30 10.57
N ARG A 185 2.91 -18.24 9.28
CA ARG A 185 1.96 -17.83 8.22
C ARG A 185 0.65 -18.62 8.21
N ASN A 186 0.71 -19.92 8.52
CA ASN A 186 -0.48 -20.76 8.58
C ASN A 186 -1.30 -20.49 9.84
N GLU A 187 -0.65 -20.29 10.99
CA GLU A 187 -1.34 -19.92 12.24
C GLU A 187 -2.04 -18.56 12.11
N VAL A 188 -1.37 -17.57 11.51
CA VAL A 188 -1.94 -16.27 11.18
C VAL A 188 -3.18 -16.41 10.30
N LYS A 189 -3.13 -17.25 9.27
CA LYS A 189 -4.30 -17.50 8.40
C LYS A 189 -5.46 -18.10 9.18
N GLU A 190 -5.20 -19.07 10.04
CA GLU A 190 -6.23 -19.70 10.86
C GLU A 190 -6.84 -18.72 11.87
N GLU A 191 -6.04 -17.87 12.49
CA GLU A 191 -6.53 -16.82 13.39
C GLU A 191 -7.42 -15.82 12.65
N ILE A 192 -7.00 -15.38 11.46
CA ILE A 192 -7.79 -14.49 10.61
C ILE A 192 -9.09 -15.17 10.18
N ARG A 193 -9.05 -16.47 9.81
CA ARG A 193 -10.24 -17.25 9.41
C ARG A 193 -11.24 -17.36 10.56
N LYS A 194 -10.76 -17.64 11.78
CA LYS A 194 -11.59 -17.67 13.00
C LYS A 194 -12.20 -16.30 13.32
N LEU A 195 -11.42 -15.24 13.18
CA LEU A 195 -11.91 -13.88 13.39
C LEU A 195 -12.95 -13.48 12.33
N ALA A 196 -12.78 -13.91 11.08
CA ALA A 196 -13.70 -13.59 9.99
C ALA A 196 -15.10 -14.20 10.20
N GLN A 197 -15.22 -15.24 11.04
CA GLN A 197 -16.51 -15.83 11.42
C GLN A 197 -17.30 -14.93 12.37
N ASN A 198 -16.62 -14.17 13.24
CA ASN A 198 -17.26 -13.43 14.34
C ASN A 198 -17.20 -11.91 14.17
N ALA A 199 -16.28 -11.41 13.34
CA ALA A 199 -16.00 -9.99 13.17
C ALA A 199 -15.78 -9.62 11.69
N SER A 200 -16.10 -8.38 11.37
CA SER A 200 -15.81 -7.80 10.05
C SER A 200 -14.36 -7.33 10.02
N ILE A 201 -13.50 -8.09 9.34
CA ILE A 201 -12.07 -7.79 9.24
C ILE A 201 -11.78 -6.91 8.04
N ILE A 202 -10.93 -5.91 8.22
CA ILE A 202 -10.35 -5.16 7.10
C ILE A 202 -8.86 -5.45 6.95
N VAL A 203 -8.44 -5.62 5.69
CA VAL A 203 -7.05 -5.81 5.28
C VAL A 203 -6.67 -4.83 4.18
N PHE A 204 -5.48 -4.26 4.32
CA PHE A 204 -4.82 -3.41 3.34
C PHE A 204 -3.69 -4.20 2.67
N PRO A 205 -3.98 -4.93 1.58
CA PRO A 205 -3.06 -5.92 1.03
C PRO A 205 -1.83 -5.30 0.35
N GLU A 206 -1.74 -3.98 0.18
CA GLU A 206 -0.53 -3.31 -0.33
C GLU A 206 0.67 -3.50 0.62
N GLY A 207 0.42 -3.69 1.92
CA GLY A 207 1.47 -3.82 2.95
C GLY A 207 2.24 -2.53 3.23
N THR A 208 1.89 -1.43 2.56
CA THR A 208 2.44 -0.08 2.74
C THR A 208 1.43 0.96 2.29
N CYS A 209 1.63 2.22 2.63
CA CYS A 209 0.86 3.33 2.07
C CYS A 209 1.41 3.73 0.69
N VAL A 210 0.52 3.98 -0.26
CA VAL A 210 0.78 4.49 -1.61
C VAL A 210 0.05 5.82 -1.81
N ASN A 211 0.57 6.68 -2.66
CA ASN A 211 0.13 8.07 -2.79
C ASN A 211 -1.27 8.27 -3.40
N ASN A 212 -2.14 7.27 -3.54
CA ASN A 212 -3.52 7.45 -4.05
C ASN A 212 -3.65 8.01 -5.48
N GLU A 213 -2.57 7.94 -6.26
CA GLU A 213 -2.60 8.09 -7.72
C GLU A 213 -2.38 6.74 -8.41
N TYR A 214 -1.72 5.84 -7.70
CA TYR A 214 -1.38 4.49 -8.13
C TYR A 214 -1.91 3.47 -7.12
N THR A 215 -2.02 2.23 -7.57
CA THR A 215 -2.16 1.04 -6.72
C THR A 215 -1.03 0.09 -7.04
N VAL A 216 -0.37 -0.43 -6.01
CA VAL A 216 0.69 -1.45 -6.14
C VAL A 216 0.11 -2.86 -6.02
N MET A 217 0.94 -3.86 -6.23
CA MET A 217 0.59 -5.28 -6.09
C MET A 217 0.02 -5.56 -4.70
N PHE A 218 -1.12 -6.26 -4.69
CA PHE A 218 -1.74 -6.76 -3.48
C PHE A 218 -1.08 -8.07 -3.07
N GLN A 219 -0.68 -8.17 -1.80
CA GLN A 219 -0.12 -9.39 -1.24
C GLN A 219 -1.19 -10.49 -1.21
N LYS A 220 -0.83 -11.67 -1.73
CA LYS A 220 -1.73 -12.83 -1.83
C LYS A 220 -2.23 -13.38 -0.49
N GLY A 221 -1.57 -13.05 0.63
CA GLY A 221 -1.88 -13.65 1.94
C GLY A 221 -3.33 -13.47 2.39
N ALA A 222 -3.96 -12.32 2.06
CA ALA A 222 -5.37 -12.07 2.37
C ALA A 222 -6.34 -12.86 1.46
N PHE A 223 -5.87 -13.31 0.30
CA PHE A 223 -6.64 -14.03 -0.70
C PHE A 223 -6.50 -15.55 -0.58
N GLU A 224 -5.48 -16.02 0.16
CA GLU A 224 -5.28 -17.44 0.49
C GLU A 224 -6.19 -17.93 1.63
N LEU A 225 -7.06 -17.08 2.19
CA LEU A 225 -7.95 -17.41 3.31
C LEU A 225 -9.15 -18.29 2.90
N GLY A 226 -9.47 -18.37 1.61
CA GLY A 226 -10.61 -19.13 1.10
C GLY A 226 -11.98 -18.57 1.52
N VAL A 227 -12.05 -17.28 1.89
CA VAL A 227 -13.29 -16.58 2.21
C VAL A 227 -13.59 -15.51 1.17
N PRO A 228 -14.87 -15.17 0.92
CA PRO A 228 -15.23 -14.06 0.04
C PRO A 228 -14.60 -12.73 0.48
N VAL A 229 -14.17 -11.95 -0.51
CA VAL A 229 -13.60 -10.62 -0.32
C VAL A 229 -14.64 -9.56 -0.63
N CYS A 230 -14.74 -8.54 0.21
CA CYS A 230 -15.56 -7.35 -0.01
C CYS A 230 -14.65 -6.18 -0.43
N PRO A 231 -14.52 -5.87 -1.73
CA PRO A 231 -13.62 -4.83 -2.19
C PRO A 231 -14.12 -3.43 -1.80
N VAL A 232 -13.21 -2.55 -1.43
CA VAL A 232 -13.49 -1.17 -1.05
C VAL A 232 -12.48 -0.26 -1.73
N ALA A 233 -12.96 0.70 -2.51
CA ALA A 233 -12.10 1.66 -3.19
C ALA A 233 -12.10 3.00 -2.44
N ILE A 234 -10.92 3.58 -2.21
CA ILE A 234 -10.72 4.86 -1.52
C ILE A 234 -10.00 5.83 -2.45
N LYS A 235 -10.62 7.00 -2.70
CA LYS A 235 -10.03 8.10 -3.47
C LYS A 235 -10.07 9.40 -2.67
N TYR A 236 -8.91 10.00 -2.48
CA TYR A 236 -8.75 11.30 -1.87
C TYR A 236 -8.79 12.42 -2.92
N ASN A 237 -9.49 13.51 -2.60
CA ASN A 237 -9.35 14.75 -3.33
C ASN A 237 -8.10 15.48 -2.84
N LYS A 238 -7.05 15.45 -3.66
CA LYS A 238 -5.76 16.07 -3.32
C LYS A 238 -5.68 17.59 -3.56
N SER A 239 -6.76 18.23 -3.99
CA SER A 239 -6.75 19.67 -4.30
C SER A 239 -6.43 20.55 -3.09
N LEU A 240 -6.90 20.17 -1.90
CA LEU A 240 -6.74 20.95 -0.66
C LEU A 240 -5.63 20.44 0.28
N GLY A 241 -4.94 19.37 -0.13
CA GLY A 241 -3.87 18.72 0.61
C GLY A 241 -3.69 17.27 0.18
N ASP A 242 -2.46 16.77 0.24
CA ASP A 242 -2.15 15.37 -0.03
C ASP A 242 -2.03 14.61 1.29
N PRO A 243 -3.01 13.76 1.66
CA PRO A 243 -3.00 13.02 2.91
C PRO A 243 -2.07 11.80 2.86
N TYR A 244 -1.32 11.57 1.78
CA TYR A 244 -0.41 10.43 1.69
C TYR A 244 0.60 10.38 2.85
N TRP A 245 0.67 9.22 3.51
CA TRP A 245 1.61 8.96 4.59
C TRP A 245 2.92 8.34 4.07
N ASN A 246 4.03 9.06 4.28
CA ASN A 246 5.37 8.58 3.94
C ASN A 246 6.27 8.50 5.18
N THR A 247 6.41 7.30 5.73
CA THR A 247 7.26 7.00 6.89
C THR A 247 8.74 7.41 6.73
N LYS A 248 9.25 7.52 5.49
CA LYS A 248 10.67 7.89 5.26
C LYS A 248 10.90 9.41 5.30
N LYS A 249 9.88 10.21 4.98
CA LYS A 249 10.04 11.67 4.80
C LYS A 249 9.51 12.49 5.98
N GLN A 250 8.61 11.92 6.78
CA GLN A 250 7.87 12.69 7.80
C GLN A 250 7.71 11.88 9.09
N SER A 251 7.82 12.57 10.24
CA SER A 251 7.42 12.02 11.54
C SER A 251 5.89 12.01 11.66
N PHE A 252 5.36 11.09 12.48
CA PHE A 252 3.91 10.97 12.68
C PHE A 252 3.31 12.28 13.22
N THR A 253 3.98 12.94 14.17
CA THR A 253 3.54 14.22 14.74
C THR A 253 3.44 15.32 13.68
N LYS A 254 4.46 15.46 12.82
CA LYS A 254 4.47 16.46 11.75
C LYS A 254 3.33 16.21 10.76
N TYR A 255 3.11 14.94 10.42
CA TYR A 255 2.03 14.52 9.55
C TYR A 255 0.64 14.73 10.17
N PHE A 256 0.48 14.43 11.45
CA PHE A 256 -0.77 14.67 12.17
C PHE A 256 -1.12 16.16 12.21
N ILE A 257 -0.16 17.03 12.56
CA ILE A 257 -0.34 18.49 12.52
C ILE A 257 -0.67 18.94 11.08
N TYR A 258 -0.01 18.38 10.07
CA TYR A 258 -0.33 18.66 8.67
C TYR A 258 -1.78 18.34 8.34
N LEU A 259 -2.31 17.19 8.75
CA LEU A 259 -3.69 16.78 8.49
C LEU A 259 -4.71 17.69 9.16
N ILE A 260 -4.56 17.96 10.46
CA ILE A 260 -5.54 18.77 11.22
C ILE A 260 -5.55 20.25 10.79
N THR A 261 -4.43 20.74 10.24
CA THR A 261 -4.31 22.08 9.66
C THR A 261 -4.81 22.17 8.21
N ARG A 262 -5.25 21.07 7.59
CA ARG A 262 -5.89 21.16 6.26
C ARG A 262 -7.28 21.77 6.42
N TRP A 263 -7.67 22.69 5.53
CA TRP A 263 -9.01 23.28 5.55
C TRP A 263 -10.10 22.21 5.57
N ARG A 264 -10.03 21.29 4.61
CA ARG A 264 -10.94 20.16 4.44
C ARG A 264 -10.21 19.05 3.71
N THR A 265 -10.40 17.82 4.18
CA THR A 265 -9.91 16.61 3.51
C THR A 265 -11.11 15.87 2.98
N GLU A 266 -11.27 15.80 1.66
CA GLU A 266 -12.38 15.07 1.05
C GLU A 266 -11.92 13.69 0.61
N VAL A 267 -12.75 12.69 0.90
CA VAL A 267 -12.50 11.32 0.50
C VAL A 267 -13.78 10.68 0.01
N SER A 268 -13.67 9.95 -1.09
CA SER A 268 -14.73 9.14 -1.66
C SER A 268 -14.43 7.67 -1.43
N VAL A 269 -15.43 6.94 -0.93
CA VAL A 269 -15.32 5.52 -0.59
C VAL A 269 -16.41 4.77 -1.34
N TRP A 270 -16.03 3.78 -2.14
CA TRP A 270 -16.97 2.90 -2.84
C TRP A 270 -16.95 1.52 -2.20
N TRP A 271 -18.11 1.07 -1.73
CA TRP A 271 -18.34 -0.29 -1.25
C TRP A 271 -18.82 -1.15 -2.42
N LEU A 272 -17.99 -2.13 -2.81
CA LEU A 272 -18.21 -2.94 -4.00
C LEU A 272 -18.83 -4.30 -3.64
N PRO A 273 -19.50 -4.97 -4.59
CA PRO A 273 -20.06 -6.30 -4.36
C PRO A 273 -19.01 -7.32 -3.93
N PRO A 274 -19.35 -8.28 -3.05
CA PRO A 274 -18.44 -9.34 -2.66
C PRO A 274 -17.99 -10.19 -3.85
N MET A 275 -16.73 -10.62 -3.83
CA MET A 275 -16.11 -11.45 -4.85
C MET A 275 -15.61 -12.75 -4.22
N LYS A 276 -15.70 -13.85 -4.96
CA LYS A 276 -15.12 -15.15 -4.62
C LYS A 276 -14.04 -15.49 -5.64
N ALA A 277 -13.05 -16.27 -5.21
CA ALA A 277 -12.09 -16.88 -6.13
C ALA A 277 -12.83 -17.86 -7.05
N GLU A 278 -12.47 -17.87 -8.33
CA GLU A 278 -13.00 -18.83 -9.31
C GLU A 278 -12.27 -20.19 -9.16
N GLU A 279 -12.87 -21.29 -9.62
CA GLU A 279 -12.36 -22.66 -9.36
C GLU A 279 -10.93 -22.89 -9.89
N ASN A 280 -10.55 -22.22 -10.98
CA ASN A 280 -9.22 -22.32 -11.60
C ASN A 280 -8.34 -21.08 -11.34
N GLU A 281 -8.75 -20.17 -10.45
CA GLU A 281 -8.04 -18.91 -10.21
C GLU A 281 -7.09 -19.05 -9.01
N SER A 282 -5.81 -18.77 -9.24
CA SER A 282 -4.83 -18.69 -8.15
C SER A 282 -5.10 -17.49 -7.24
N ALA A 283 -4.68 -17.56 -5.97
CA ALA A 283 -4.84 -16.44 -5.03
C ALA A 283 -4.17 -15.13 -5.52
N ALA A 284 -3.14 -15.22 -6.35
CA ALA A 284 -2.46 -14.08 -6.94
C ALA A 284 -3.26 -13.45 -8.10
N GLU A 285 -3.90 -14.28 -8.93
CA GLU A 285 -4.80 -13.83 -9.98
C GLU A 285 -6.05 -13.19 -9.37
N PHE A 286 -6.61 -13.80 -8.32
CA PHE A 286 -7.74 -13.23 -7.58
C PHE A 286 -7.39 -11.88 -6.97
N ALA A 287 -6.21 -11.75 -6.36
CA ALA A 287 -5.70 -10.48 -5.86
C ALA A 287 -5.59 -9.42 -6.98
N THR A 288 -5.13 -9.84 -8.17
CA THR A 288 -4.98 -8.96 -9.33
C THR A 288 -6.32 -8.50 -9.87
N ARG A 289 -7.33 -9.39 -9.94
CA ARG A 289 -8.70 -9.08 -10.37
C ARG A 289 -9.39 -8.11 -9.41
N VAL A 290 -9.28 -8.36 -8.09
CA VAL A 290 -9.82 -7.46 -7.06
C VAL A 290 -9.12 -6.10 -7.08
N LYS A 291 -7.79 -6.08 -7.22
CA LYS A 291 -7.02 -4.83 -7.35
C LYS A 291 -7.49 -4.05 -8.57
N LYS A 292 -7.58 -4.69 -9.74
CA LYS A 292 -8.03 -4.04 -11.00
C LYS A 292 -9.38 -3.36 -10.80
N LEU A 293 -10.35 -4.05 -10.19
CA LEU A 293 -11.66 -3.49 -9.88
C LEU A 293 -11.58 -2.26 -8.96
N ILE A 294 -10.76 -2.32 -7.90
CA ILE A 294 -10.57 -1.19 -6.97
C ILE A 294 -9.92 0.00 -7.69
N SER A 295 -8.88 -0.26 -8.49
CA SER A 295 -8.16 0.78 -9.24
C SER A 295 -9.07 1.47 -10.26
N GLU A 296 -9.86 0.71 -11.01
CA GLU A 296 -10.82 1.25 -11.98
C GLU A 296 -11.88 2.11 -11.29
N LYS A 297 -12.43 1.66 -10.15
CA LYS A 297 -13.46 2.41 -9.41
C LYS A 297 -12.93 3.68 -8.75
N ALA A 298 -11.71 3.67 -8.22
CA ALA A 298 -11.09 4.86 -7.63
C ALA A 298 -10.38 5.76 -8.67
N GLY A 299 -10.28 5.35 -9.93
CA GLY A 299 -9.50 6.07 -10.95
C GLY A 299 -8.01 6.14 -10.57
N LEU A 300 -7.43 5.00 -10.21
CA LEU A 300 -6.02 4.84 -9.84
C LEU A 300 -5.29 4.10 -10.95
N LYS A 301 -4.03 4.49 -11.21
CA LYS A 301 -3.17 3.78 -12.15
C LYS A 301 -2.78 2.41 -11.57
N ASN A 302 -3.20 1.35 -12.23
CA ASN A 302 -2.97 -0.02 -11.78
C ASN A 302 -1.58 -0.50 -12.18
N LEU A 303 -0.68 -0.67 -11.21
CA LEU A 303 0.68 -1.15 -11.45
C LEU A 303 0.88 -2.58 -10.90
N VAL A 304 1.77 -3.33 -11.54
CA VAL A 304 2.05 -4.74 -11.19
C VAL A 304 3.12 -4.87 -10.10
N TRP A 305 3.79 -3.77 -9.73
CA TRP A 305 4.95 -3.77 -8.83
C TRP A 305 4.64 -4.06 -7.36
N ASN A 306 5.54 -4.73 -6.65
CA ASN A 306 5.40 -5.02 -5.23
C ASN A 306 5.77 -3.82 -4.33
N GLY A 307 4.86 -3.42 -3.43
CA GLY A 307 5.06 -2.32 -2.47
C GLY A 307 6.21 -2.53 -1.46
N TYR A 308 6.68 -3.77 -1.25
CA TYR A 308 7.82 -4.05 -0.36
C TYR A 308 9.14 -3.42 -0.81
N LEU A 309 9.31 -3.16 -2.11
CA LEU A 309 10.46 -2.44 -2.66
C LEU A 309 10.60 -1.03 -2.06
N LYS A 310 9.54 -0.49 -1.43
CA LYS A 310 9.58 0.78 -0.71
C LYS A 310 10.58 0.71 0.43
N HIS A 311 10.84 -0.46 1.01
CA HIS A 311 11.73 -0.62 2.15
C HIS A 311 13.13 -1.14 1.79
N CYS A 312 13.36 -1.63 0.57
CA CYS A 312 14.69 -2.00 0.10
C CYS A 312 15.60 -0.77 0.21
N LYS A 313 16.64 -0.90 1.04
CA LYS A 313 17.47 0.23 1.47
C LYS A 313 18.97 -0.05 1.37
N SER A 314 19.43 -1.26 1.05
CA SER A 314 20.86 -1.46 0.86
C SER A 314 21.24 -1.49 -0.63
N PRO A 315 22.36 -0.83 -1.02
CA PRO A 315 22.99 -1.05 -2.33
C PRO A 315 23.28 -2.54 -2.61
N GLU A 316 23.41 -3.35 -1.56
CA GLU A 316 23.66 -4.79 -1.60
C GLU A 316 22.41 -5.61 -1.93
N GLU A 317 21.23 -5.26 -1.42
CA GLU A 317 19.95 -5.87 -1.79
C GLU A 317 19.56 -5.51 -3.22
N MET A 318 19.88 -4.29 -3.68
CA MET A 318 19.79 -3.96 -5.10
C MET A 318 20.77 -4.74 -5.96
N LYS A 319 21.97 -5.06 -5.44
CA LYS A 319 22.90 -5.99 -6.10
C LYS A 319 22.36 -7.42 -6.11
N GLU A 320 21.66 -7.87 -5.09
CA GLU A 320 20.99 -9.19 -5.08
C GLU A 320 19.81 -9.26 -6.04
N ILE A 321 18.94 -8.25 -6.07
CA ILE A 321 17.85 -8.15 -7.06
C ILE A 321 18.45 -8.09 -8.48
N LYS A 322 19.58 -7.38 -8.66
CA LYS A 322 20.36 -7.39 -9.90
C LYS A 322 20.90 -8.79 -10.21
N ARG A 323 21.44 -9.52 -9.23
CA ARG A 323 21.96 -10.90 -9.36
C ARG A 323 20.86 -11.90 -9.73
N TRP A 324 19.68 -11.76 -9.13
CA TRP A 324 18.48 -12.53 -9.46
C TRP A 324 17.98 -12.24 -10.87
N GLY A 325 17.97 -10.97 -11.28
CA GLY A 325 17.69 -10.57 -12.66
C GLY A 325 18.69 -11.17 -13.65
N ASP A 326 19.99 -11.06 -13.36
CA ASP A 326 21.09 -11.61 -14.16
C ASP A 326 21.07 -13.15 -14.22
N GLN A 327 20.52 -13.84 -13.21
CA GLN A 327 20.30 -15.30 -13.17
C GLN A 327 19.07 -15.77 -13.94
N LEU A 328 18.10 -14.90 -14.20
CA LEU A 328 16.89 -15.18 -14.98
C LEU A 328 17.07 -14.88 -16.48
N THR A 329 18.03 -14.01 -16.82
CA THR A 329 18.45 -13.71 -18.20
C THR A 329 18.86 -14.95 -19.04
N PRO A 330 19.58 -15.96 -18.49
CA PRO A 330 19.95 -17.18 -19.21
C PRO A 330 18.77 -18.11 -19.49
N THR A 331 17.66 -17.98 -18.75
CA THR A 331 16.45 -18.81 -18.94
C THR A 331 15.55 -18.29 -20.06
N LEU A 332 15.74 -17.02 -20.47
CA LEU A 332 15.00 -16.35 -21.54
C LEU A 332 15.73 -16.38 -22.89
N LEU A 333 16.95 -16.95 -22.94
CA LEU A 333 17.77 -17.04 -24.15
C LEU A 333 17.87 -18.50 -24.61
N PRO A 334 17.59 -18.81 -25.90
CA PRO A 334 17.74 -20.16 -26.44
C PRO A 334 19.19 -20.68 -26.34
N GLU A 335 19.35 -22.01 -26.20
CA GLU A 335 20.63 -22.72 -25.99
C GLU A 335 21.74 -22.42 -27.00
N ALA A 336 21.41 -21.89 -28.18
CA ALA A 336 22.37 -21.49 -29.20
C ALA A 336 23.35 -20.40 -28.73
N ALA A 337 22.96 -19.56 -27.77
CA ALA A 337 23.81 -18.51 -27.20
C ALA A 337 24.77 -19.01 -26.10
N ARG A 338 24.69 -20.29 -25.70
CA ARG A 338 25.46 -20.85 -24.58
C ARG A 338 26.82 -21.42 -24.99
N LYS A 339 27.01 -21.76 -26.28
CA LYS A 339 28.26 -22.37 -26.77
C LYS A 339 29.37 -21.38 -27.11
N SER A 340 29.11 -20.07 -27.14
CA SER A 340 30.12 -19.05 -27.49
C SER A 340 30.82 -18.42 -26.28
N SER A 341 30.53 -18.86 -25.05
CA SER A 341 31.08 -18.25 -23.82
C SER A 341 31.99 -19.17 -23.01
N ILE A 342 32.36 -20.35 -23.53
CA ILE A 342 33.24 -21.30 -22.85
C ILE A 342 34.64 -21.34 -23.48
N ASP A 343 34.80 -20.92 -24.73
CA ASP A 343 36.10 -20.91 -25.44
C ASP A 343 36.62 -19.49 -25.77
N GLY A 344 36.41 -18.51 -24.89
CA GLY A 344 36.83 -17.11 -25.11
C GLY A 344 37.42 -16.45 -23.89
#